data_AF-A0AA95LD61-F1
#
_entry.id   AF-A0AA95LD61-F1
#
_cell.length_a   1.000
_cell.length_b   1.000
_cell.length_c   1.000
_cell.angle_alpha   90.00
_cell.angle_beta   90.00
_cell.angle_gamma   90.00
#
_symmetry.space_group_name_H-M   'P 1'
#
loop_
_entity.id
_entity.type
_entity.pdbx_description
1 polymer ?
#
loop_
_entity_poly.entity_id
_entity_poly.type
_entity_poly.pdbx_seq_one_letter_code
_entity_poly.pdbx_strand_id
1 'polypeptide(L)'
;MKNLSNVICSVILGIAIITGCFIIKGSQPSINATKNNEISNKPLMTIQETARYLNITESQVRKIIFTEETMLKTQGSYTGVLFPIIKIADDILVSSSALKDWIKESVQQRKEF
;
A
#
# COMPACT_ATOMS: atom_id res chain seq x y z
N MET A 1 11.94 -56.45 -11.75
CA MET A 1 12.04 -55.12 -12.41
C MET A 1 10.66 -54.53 -12.77
N LYS A 2 9.67 -54.49 -11.86
CA LYS A 2 8.34 -53.89 -12.12
C LYS A 2 8.00 -52.72 -11.19
N ASN A 3 8.70 -52.65 -10.07
CA ASN A 3 8.55 -51.70 -8.98
C ASN A 3 9.46 -50.45 -9.12
N LEU A 4 10.43 -50.46 -10.03
CA LEU A 4 11.29 -49.30 -10.30
C LEU A 4 10.49 -48.15 -10.95
N SER A 5 9.57 -48.48 -11.87
CA SER A 5 8.76 -47.49 -12.58
C SER A 5 7.82 -46.71 -11.65
N ASN A 6 7.25 -47.38 -10.64
CA ASN A 6 6.42 -46.72 -9.62
C ASN A 6 7.23 -45.77 -8.74
N VAL A 7 8.45 -46.16 -8.36
CA VAL A 7 9.34 -45.31 -7.55
C VAL A 7 9.73 -44.06 -8.34
N ILE A 8 10.09 -44.22 -9.62
CA ILE A 8 10.45 -43.09 -10.50
C ILE A 8 9.28 -42.12 -10.70
N CYS A 9 8.06 -42.62 -10.91
CA CYS A 9 6.87 -41.76 -11.02
C CYS A 9 6.60 -40.95 -9.73
N SER A 10 6.76 -41.56 -8.56
CA SER A 10 6.53 -40.86 -7.29
C SER A 10 7.53 -39.71 -7.04
N VAL A 11 8.78 -39.90 -7.48
CA VAL A 11 9.84 -38.89 -7.37
C VAL A 11 9.55 -37.71 -8.31
N ILE A 12 9.10 -37.98 -9.54
CA ILE A 12 8.74 -36.94 -10.51
C ILE A 12 7.56 -36.10 -10.02
N LEU A 13 6.52 -36.73 -9.46
CA LEU A 13 5.38 -36.01 -8.87
C LEU A 13 5.81 -35.11 -7.70
N GLY A 14 6.67 -35.61 -6.82
CA GLY A 14 7.17 -34.85 -5.68
C GLY A 14 7.93 -33.59 -6.11
N ILE A 15 8.81 -33.71 -7.11
CA ILE A 15 9.61 -32.59 -7.61
C ILE A 15 8.72 -31.54 -8.30
N ALA A 16 7.72 -31.96 -9.08
CA ALA A 16 6.78 -31.07 -9.76
C ALA A 16 5.93 -30.23 -8.78
N ILE A 17 5.53 -30.82 -7.64
CA ILE A 17 4.76 -30.11 -6.61
C ILE A 17 5.64 -29.06 -5.92
N ILE A 18 6.90 -29.40 -5.61
CA ILE A 18 7.84 -28.46 -4.95
C ILE A 18 8.16 -27.29 -5.89
N THR A 19 8.43 -27.55 -7.17
CA THR A 19 8.70 -26.48 -8.15
C THR A 19 7.46 -25.62 -8.42
N GLY A 20 6.27 -26.22 -8.46
CA GLY A 20 5.00 -25.51 -8.55
C GLY A 20 4.75 -24.58 -7.35
N CYS A 21 5.03 -25.02 -6.13
CA CYS A 21 4.95 -24.16 -4.94
C CYS A 21 6.02 -23.04 -4.93
N PHE A 22 7.19 -23.28 -5.54
CA PHE A 22 8.24 -22.26 -5.61
C PHE A 22 7.89 -21.14 -6.62
N ILE A 23 7.30 -21.49 -7.76
CA ILE A 23 6.89 -20.50 -8.77
C ILE A 23 5.70 -19.63 -8.30
N ILE A 24 4.85 -20.18 -7.43
CA ILE A 24 3.76 -19.46 -6.77
C ILE A 24 4.25 -18.53 -5.63
N LYS A 25 5.44 -18.77 -5.07
CA LYS A 25 6.01 -17.89 -4.03
C LYS A 25 6.69 -16.63 -4.61
N GLY A 26 7.27 -16.73 -5.81
CA GLY A 26 7.79 -15.56 -6.54
C GLY A 26 6.70 -14.75 -7.24
N SER A 27 5.56 -15.39 -7.50
CA SER A 27 4.33 -14.76 -7.97
C SER A 27 3.33 -14.76 -6.81
N GLN A 28 3.59 -13.99 -5.75
CA GLN A 28 2.47 -13.35 -5.10
C GLN A 28 1.98 -12.29 -6.09
N PRO A 29 0.89 -12.48 -6.84
CA PRO A 29 -0.05 -11.40 -6.81
C PRO A 29 -0.36 -11.28 -5.32
N SER A 30 -0.01 -10.14 -4.72
CA SER A 30 -0.82 -9.64 -3.63
C SER A 30 -2.26 -9.96 -3.99
N ILE A 31 -3.05 -10.47 -3.05
CA ILE A 31 -4.50 -10.60 -3.26
C ILE A 31 -4.99 -9.20 -3.61
N ASN A 32 -4.91 -8.84 -4.89
CA ASN A 32 -5.73 -7.91 -5.58
C ASN A 32 -7.05 -8.67 -5.62
N ALA A 33 -7.68 -8.70 -4.44
CA ALA A 33 -9.11 -8.65 -4.39
C ALA A 33 -9.47 -7.68 -5.51
N THR A 34 -10.21 -8.17 -6.49
CA THR A 34 -10.98 -7.37 -7.41
C THR A 34 -11.85 -6.46 -6.55
N LYS A 35 -11.27 -5.40 -5.98
CA LYS A 35 -11.99 -4.25 -5.49
C LYS A 35 -12.39 -3.59 -6.78
N ASN A 36 -13.56 -4.00 -7.25
CA ASN A 36 -14.47 -3.12 -7.96
C ASN A 36 -14.21 -1.69 -7.47
N ASN A 37 -14.10 -0.76 -8.40
CA ASN A 37 -14.03 0.69 -8.15
C ASN A 37 -15.34 1.20 -7.50
N GLU A 38 -15.84 0.51 -6.49
CA GLU A 38 -16.71 1.09 -5.51
C GLU A 38 -15.81 1.90 -4.59
N ILE A 39 -15.65 3.17 -4.93
CA ILE A 39 -15.35 4.25 -3.98
C ILE A 39 -16.57 4.34 -3.04
N SER A 40 -16.85 3.26 -2.31
CA SER A 40 -17.96 3.15 -1.38
C SER A 40 -17.39 3.50 -0.02
N ASN A 41 -17.49 4.79 0.33
CA ASN A 41 -17.40 5.36 1.68
C ASN A 41 -16.42 4.65 2.64
N LYS A 42 -15.21 4.33 2.19
CA LYS A 42 -14.19 3.84 3.12
C LYS A 42 -13.66 5.03 3.91
N PRO A 43 -13.76 5.01 5.25
CA PRO A 43 -13.25 6.09 6.08
C PRO A 43 -11.72 6.16 6.05
N LEU A 44 -11.05 5.05 5.70
CA LEU A 44 -9.59 4.91 5.63
C LEU A 44 -9.18 4.40 4.24
N MET A 45 -8.10 4.97 3.72
CA MET A 45 -7.51 4.69 2.42
C MET A 45 -6.04 4.30 2.59
N THR A 46 -5.55 3.39 1.76
CA THR A 46 -4.10 3.12 1.69
C THR A 46 -3.35 4.24 0.98
N ILE A 47 -2.02 4.28 1.05
CA ILE A 47 -1.19 5.21 0.26
C ILE A 47 -1.49 5.11 -1.24
N GLN A 48 -1.70 3.89 -1.75
CA GLN A 48 -2.06 3.67 -3.15
C GLN A 48 -3.43 4.25 -3.51
N GLU A 49 -4.44 4.00 -2.67
CA GLU A 49 -5.78 4.56 -2.87
C GLU A 49 -5.75 6.11 -2.78
N THR A 50 -4.93 6.65 -1.87
CA THR A 50 -4.73 8.10 -1.68
C THR A 50 -4.05 8.73 -2.90
N ALA A 51 -3.02 8.09 -3.45
CA ALA A 51 -2.33 8.53 -4.65
C ALA A 51 -3.30 8.62 -5.84
N ARG A 52 -4.16 7.61 -6.00
CA ARG A 52 -5.24 7.63 -7.01
C ARG A 52 -6.25 8.74 -6.75
N TYR A 53 -6.65 8.96 -5.50
CA TYR A 53 -7.61 10.01 -5.14
C TYR A 53 -7.09 11.42 -5.44
N LEU A 54 -5.81 11.67 -5.12
CA LEU A 54 -5.13 12.94 -5.37
C LEU A 54 -4.65 13.08 -6.82
N ASN A 55 -4.75 12.01 -7.63
CA ASN A 55 -4.20 11.92 -8.98
C ASN A 55 -2.69 12.25 -9.04
N ILE A 56 -1.93 11.74 -8.07
CA ILE A 56 -0.47 11.87 -7.97
C ILE A 56 0.17 10.49 -7.76
N THR A 57 1.50 10.41 -7.81
CA THR A 57 2.22 9.16 -7.57
C THR A 57 2.31 8.83 -6.07
N GLU A 58 2.43 7.56 -5.72
CA GLU A 58 2.65 7.12 -4.33
C GLU A 58 3.94 7.73 -3.73
N SER A 59 4.97 7.92 -4.56
CA SER A 59 6.21 8.58 -4.16
C SER A 59 5.96 10.03 -3.73
N GLN A 60 5.11 10.76 -4.47
CA GLN A 60 4.72 12.13 -4.10
C GLN A 60 3.91 12.17 -2.81
N VAL A 61 2.98 11.22 -2.59
CA VAL A 61 2.26 11.11 -1.31
C VAL A 61 3.23 10.89 -0.15
N ARG A 62 4.19 9.97 -0.32
CA ARG A 62 5.22 9.71 0.71
C ARG A 62 6.12 10.93 0.94
N LYS A 63 6.44 11.67 -0.11
CA LYS A 63 7.22 12.91 0.00
C LYS A 63 6.49 13.94 0.84
N ILE A 64 5.19 14.17 0.60
CA ILE A 64 4.37 15.09 1.40
C ILE A 64 4.42 14.70 2.88
N ILE A 65 4.18 13.43 3.19
CA ILE A 65 4.22 12.90 4.57
C ILE A 65 5.60 13.15 5.20
N PHE A 66 6.67 12.81 4.48
CA PHE A 66 8.04 12.94 4.98
C PHE A 66 8.44 14.40 5.21
N THR A 67 8.07 15.30 4.29
CA THR A 67 8.34 16.74 4.41
C THR A 67 7.64 17.31 5.64
N GLU A 68 6.36 17.00 5.85
CA GLU A 68 5.60 17.47 7.02
C GLU A 68 6.15 16.89 8.34
N GLU A 69 6.49 15.59 8.38
CA GLU A 69 7.12 14.98 9.56
C GLU A 69 8.48 15.61 9.90
N THR A 70 9.26 15.97 8.89
CA THR A 70 10.56 16.64 9.06
C THR A 70 10.37 18.07 9.55
N MET A 71 9.38 18.80 9.03
CA MET A 71 9.03 20.14 9.51
C MET A 71 8.59 20.10 10.99
N LEU A 72 7.74 19.14 11.37
CA LEU A 72 7.32 18.96 12.76
C LEU A 72 8.50 18.71 13.70
N LYS A 73 9.45 17.86 13.29
CA LYS A 73 10.64 17.56 14.09
C LYS A 73 11.59 18.75 14.24
N THR A 74 11.68 19.59 13.22
CA THR A 74 12.61 20.73 13.19
C THR A 74 12.05 22.00 13.84
N GLN A 75 10.76 22.28 13.66
CA GLN A 75 10.11 23.50 14.15
C GLN A 75 9.32 23.30 15.45
N GLY A 76 9.05 22.04 15.86
CA GLY A 76 8.36 21.69 17.10
C GLY A 76 6.87 22.07 17.14
N SER A 77 6.38 22.80 16.15
CA SER A 77 4.98 23.18 15.97
C SER A 77 4.66 23.28 14.48
N TYR A 78 3.42 22.98 14.13
CA TYR A 78 2.89 23.14 12.77
C TYR A 78 1.65 24.01 12.83
N THR A 79 1.59 24.99 11.93
CA THR A 79 0.44 25.89 11.81
C THR A 79 -0.42 25.42 10.65
N GLY A 80 -1.62 24.91 10.94
CA GLY A 80 -2.58 24.42 9.95
C GLY A 80 -2.93 22.94 10.11
N VAL A 81 -3.71 22.41 9.16
CA VAL A 81 -4.06 20.97 9.11
C VAL A 81 -2.93 20.16 8.48
N LEU A 82 -2.44 19.13 9.17
CA LEU A 82 -1.44 18.17 8.67
C LEU A 82 -2.05 17.11 7.76
N PHE A 83 -1.21 16.46 6.96
CA PHE A 83 -1.59 15.33 6.13
C PHE A 83 -2.16 14.22 7.02
N PRO A 84 -3.42 13.80 6.81
CA PRO A 84 -4.18 13.06 7.80
C PRO A 84 -3.87 11.56 7.74
N ILE A 85 -2.67 11.21 8.19
CA ILE A 85 -2.22 9.83 8.33
C ILE A 85 -2.58 9.24 9.68
N ILE A 86 -2.79 7.94 9.68
CA ILE A 86 -2.89 7.10 10.85
C ILE A 86 -1.90 5.96 10.65
N LYS A 87 -0.96 5.83 11.58
CA LYS A 87 0.00 4.71 11.62
C LYS A 87 -0.56 3.64 12.54
N ILE A 88 -0.85 2.46 12.00
CA ILE A 88 -1.31 1.29 12.75
C ILE A 88 -0.25 0.20 12.56
N ALA A 89 0.56 -0.03 13.60
CA ALA A 89 1.77 -0.85 13.49
C ALA A 89 2.67 -0.38 12.33
N ASP A 90 2.84 -1.22 11.30
CA ASP A 90 3.63 -0.92 10.11
C ASP A 90 2.82 -0.31 8.95
N ASP A 91 1.49 -0.26 9.08
CA ASP A 91 0.60 0.24 8.02
C ASP A 91 0.33 1.74 8.16
N ILE A 92 0.43 2.46 7.04
CA ILE A 92 0.05 3.86 6.92
C ILE A 92 -1.28 3.95 6.18
N LEU A 93 -2.30 4.39 6.91
CA LEU A 93 -3.64 4.65 6.39
C LEU A 93 -3.92 6.14 6.40
N VAL A 94 -4.82 6.60 5.52
CA VAL A 94 -5.17 8.01 5.34
C VAL A 94 -6.68 8.15 5.49
N SER A 95 -7.13 9.10 6.30
CA SER A 95 -8.57 9.35 6.44
C SER A 95 -9.11 10.15 5.25
N SER A 96 -10.12 9.62 4.57
CA SER A 96 -10.69 10.23 3.36
C SER A 96 -11.40 11.57 3.63
N SER A 97 -12.13 11.66 4.75
CA SER A 97 -12.80 12.90 5.17
C SER A 97 -11.79 13.99 5.54
N ALA A 98 -10.81 13.66 6.39
CA ALA A 98 -9.77 14.61 6.77
C ALA A 98 -8.88 15.00 5.58
N LEU A 99 -8.66 14.10 4.61
CA LEU A 99 -7.89 14.40 3.41
C LEU A 99 -8.56 15.48 2.57
N LYS A 100 -9.89 15.47 2.50
CA LYS A 100 -10.66 16.52 1.81
C LYS A 100 -10.48 17.89 2.49
N ASP A 101 -10.49 17.93 3.81
CA ASP A 101 -10.27 19.17 4.57
C ASP A 101 -8.82 19.65 4.41
N TRP A 102 -7.85 18.73 4.47
CA TRP A 102 -6.45 19.03 4.22
C TRP A 102 -6.22 19.61 2.82
N ILE A 103 -6.86 19.09 1.76
CA ILE A 103 -6.75 19.66 0.40
C ILE A 103 -7.23 21.11 0.39
N LYS A 104 -8.39 21.38 0.99
CA LYS A 104 -8.97 22.73 1.03
C LYS A 104 -8.03 23.71 1.72
N GLU A 105 -7.49 23.33 2.88
CA GLU A 105 -6.52 24.17 3.59
C GLU A 105 -5.18 24.30 2.88
N SER A 106 -4.68 23.23 2.27
CA SER A 106 -3.37 23.23 1.61
C SER A 106 -3.35 24.16 0.41
N VAL A 107 -4.48 24.26 -0.32
CA VAL A 107 -4.66 25.25 -1.38
C VAL A 107 -4.74 26.67 -0.81
N GLN A 108 -5.47 26.89 0.29
CA GLN A 108 -5.58 28.20 0.94
C GLN A 108 -4.24 28.71 1.47
N GLN A 109 -3.44 27.82 2.06
CA GLN A 109 -2.12 28.11 2.62
C GLN A 109 -0.99 28.07 1.57
N ARG A 110 -1.31 27.68 0.32
CA ARG A 110 -0.33 27.51 -0.77
C ARG A 110 0.87 26.66 -0.36
N LYS A 111 0.62 25.49 0.23
CA LYS A 111 1.69 24.62 0.71
C LYS A 111 2.55 24.10 -0.44
N GLU A 112 3.85 24.04 -0.21
CA GLU A 112 4.86 23.55 -1.15
C GLU A 112 5.61 22.37 -0.52
N PHE A 113 5.86 21.29 -1.29
CA PHE A 113 6.37 20.00 -0.79
C PHE A 113 7.52 19.41 -1.60
#